data_AF-A0A514XKY8-F1
#
_entry.id   AF-A0A514XKY8-F1
#
_cell.length_a   1.000
_cell.length_b   1.000
_cell.length_c   1.000
_cell.angle_alpha   90.00
_cell.angle_beta   90.00
_cell.angle_gamma   90.00
#
_symmetry.space_group_name_H-M   'P 1'
#
loop_
_entity.id
_entity.type
_entity.pdbx_description
1 polymer ?
#
loop_
_entity_poly.entity_id
_entity_poly.type
_entity_poly.pdbx_seq_one_letter_code
_entity_poly.pdbx_strand_id
1 'polypeptide(L)'
;MRFSSVLFVTATLVAFQSKAANVCVNNMADFEQRKTQMPAMMQKLPVMFTVDSFAVTAGLKIAPAGNKLQLEANVNAIGSGDDYQQVVYIKEVCIIGDKVTMKLEAGASKRNEPPPTISLIDSGSVKINSITFKKSTEAQFRSISNKVSKDLGGSSGSGGVK
;
A
#
# COMPACT_ATOMS: atom_id res chain seq x y z
N MET A 1 39.94 -53.02 11.95
CA MET A 1 38.47 -52.97 12.10
C MET A 1 38.07 -51.54 12.37
N ARG A 2 36.92 -51.13 11.82
CA ARG A 2 36.55 -49.77 11.41
C ARG A 2 36.43 -48.76 12.57
N PHE A 3 37.01 -47.57 12.39
CA PHE A 3 36.69 -46.38 13.17
C PHE A 3 35.36 -45.80 12.67
N SER A 4 34.33 -45.80 13.50
CA SER A 4 33.06 -45.11 13.23
C SER A 4 33.14 -43.69 13.76
N SER A 5 33.44 -42.75 12.87
CA SER A 5 33.29 -41.32 13.13
C SER A 5 31.81 -40.95 13.12
N VAL A 6 31.25 -40.62 14.29
CA VAL A 6 29.92 -40.01 14.39
C VAL A 6 30.07 -38.52 14.10
N LEU A 7 29.65 -38.11 12.90
CA LEU A 7 29.62 -36.71 12.48
C LEU A 7 28.42 -36.03 13.17
N PHE A 8 28.67 -35.23 14.21
CA PHE A 8 27.66 -34.36 14.78
C PHE A 8 27.47 -33.15 13.86
N VAL A 9 26.38 -33.13 13.08
CA VAL A 9 25.93 -31.95 12.34
C VAL A 9 25.23 -31.02 13.34
N THR A 10 25.96 -30.01 13.82
CA THR A 10 25.38 -28.91 14.59
C THR A 10 24.51 -28.07 13.66
N ALA A 11 23.20 -28.36 13.64
CA ALA A 11 22.21 -27.50 13.03
C ALA A 11 22.11 -26.22 13.88
N THR A 12 22.77 -25.16 13.44
CA THR A 12 22.60 -23.82 14.00
C THR A 12 21.17 -23.36 13.71
N LEU A 13 20.30 -23.49 14.71
CA LEU A 13 19.02 -22.80 14.72
C LEU A 13 19.30 -21.29 14.69
N VAL A 14 19.23 -20.69 13.51
CA VAL A 14 19.09 -19.25 13.36
C VAL A 14 17.71 -18.90 13.92
N ALA A 15 17.69 -18.52 15.19
CA ALA A 15 16.52 -17.91 15.79
C ALA A 15 16.21 -16.64 15.01
N PHE A 16 15.19 -16.70 14.15
CA PHE A 16 14.56 -15.52 13.59
C PHE A 16 13.93 -14.76 14.76
N GLN A 17 14.72 -13.92 15.42
CA GLN A 17 14.20 -12.89 16.29
C GLN A 17 13.33 -12.01 15.39
N SER A 18 12.01 -12.16 15.49
CA SER A 18 11.03 -11.26 14.89
C SER A 18 11.10 -9.92 15.62
N LYS A 19 12.22 -9.21 15.49
CA LYS A 19 12.26 -7.80 15.80
C LYS A 19 11.39 -7.15 14.75
N ALA A 20 10.31 -6.51 15.20
CA ALA A 20 9.56 -5.51 14.45
C ALA A 20 10.53 -4.74 13.56
N ALA A 21 10.50 -5.02 12.26
CA ALA A 21 11.52 -4.52 11.35
C ALA A 21 11.28 -3.02 11.16
N ASN A 22 12.21 -2.20 11.63
CA ASN A 22 12.22 -0.76 11.35
C ASN A 22 12.89 -0.56 9.99
N VAL A 23 12.11 -0.56 8.92
CA VAL A 23 12.61 -0.45 7.55
C VAL A 23 12.05 0.79 6.90
N CYS A 24 12.92 1.76 6.63
CA CYS A 24 12.59 2.93 5.83
C CYS A 24 13.21 2.80 4.44
N VAL A 25 12.42 3.10 3.40
CA VAL A 25 12.86 3.11 1.99
C VAL A 25 12.47 4.44 1.36
N ASN A 26 13.43 5.08 0.68
CA ASN A 26 13.24 6.42 0.10
C ASN A 26 13.21 6.41 -1.43
N ASN A 27 13.60 5.28 -2.03
CA ASN A 27 13.69 5.08 -3.47
C ASN A 27 13.70 3.58 -3.78
N MET A 28 13.71 3.23 -5.07
CA MET A 28 13.71 1.84 -5.52
C MET A 28 14.99 1.08 -5.16
N ALA A 29 16.15 1.73 -5.09
CA ALA A 29 17.39 1.06 -4.70
C ALA A 29 17.37 0.66 -3.22
N ASP A 30 16.90 1.55 -2.34
CA ASP A 30 16.71 1.25 -0.92
C ASP A 30 15.70 0.12 -0.72
N PHE A 31 14.63 0.11 -1.51
CA PHE A 31 13.63 -0.95 -1.51
C PHE A 31 14.26 -2.29 -1.86
N GLU A 32 15.00 -2.40 -2.96
CA GLU A 32 15.61 -3.67 -3.38
C GLU A 32 16.61 -4.20 -2.35
N GLN A 33 17.38 -3.31 -1.70
CA GLN A 33 18.34 -3.69 -0.66
C GLN A 33 17.67 -4.17 0.63
N ARG A 34 16.48 -3.66 0.95
CA ARG A 34 15.82 -3.86 2.25
C ARG A 34 14.54 -4.69 2.17
N LYS A 35 14.07 -5.07 0.98
CA LYS A 35 12.78 -5.77 0.78
C LYS A 35 12.66 -7.05 1.62
N THR A 36 13.74 -7.80 1.83
CA THR A 36 13.70 -9.03 2.63
C THR A 36 13.42 -8.79 4.12
N GLN A 37 13.62 -7.56 4.59
CA GLN A 37 13.33 -7.12 5.96
C GLN A 37 11.90 -6.58 6.10
N MET A 38 11.18 -6.38 4.98
CA MET A 38 9.82 -5.85 4.97
C MET A 38 8.79 -6.97 5.12
N PRO A 39 7.56 -6.69 5.58
CA PRO A 39 6.45 -7.64 5.55
C PRO A 39 6.18 -8.14 4.13
N ALA A 40 5.85 -9.44 4.00
CA ALA A 40 5.72 -10.15 2.72
C ALA A 40 4.87 -9.43 1.66
N MET A 41 3.82 -8.73 2.10
CA MET A 41 2.96 -7.95 1.21
C MET A 41 3.67 -6.77 0.54
N MET A 42 4.59 -6.10 1.23
CA MET A 42 5.32 -4.94 0.72
C MET A 42 6.50 -5.33 -0.16
N GLN A 43 6.99 -6.57 -0.05
CA GLN A 43 8.09 -7.09 -0.87
C GLN A 43 7.72 -7.24 -2.36
N LYS A 44 6.42 -7.25 -2.68
CA LYS A 44 5.89 -7.52 -4.02
C LYS A 44 5.19 -6.29 -4.59
N LEU A 45 5.94 -5.22 -4.82
CA LEU A 45 5.44 -4.09 -5.60
C LEU A 45 5.10 -4.53 -7.04
N PRO A 46 4.03 -4.01 -7.66
CA PRO A 46 3.05 -3.08 -7.09
C PRO A 46 2.13 -3.76 -6.06
N VAL A 47 1.81 -3.02 -5.00
CA VAL A 47 0.87 -3.46 -3.97
C VAL A 47 -0.44 -2.71 -4.15
N MET A 48 -1.56 -3.44 -4.14
CA MET A 48 -2.89 -2.90 -4.43
C MET A 48 -3.89 -3.35 -3.37
N PHE A 49 -4.68 -2.40 -2.89
CA PHE A 49 -5.74 -2.65 -1.93
C PHE A 49 -7.02 -1.92 -2.33
N THR A 50 -8.16 -2.53 -2.01
CA THR A 50 -9.47 -1.94 -2.22
C THR A 50 -10.38 -2.17 -1.02
N VAL A 51 -11.34 -1.28 -0.87
CA VAL A 51 -12.53 -1.48 -0.05
C VAL A 51 -13.72 -1.09 -0.91
N ASP A 52 -14.76 -1.92 -0.87
CA ASP A 52 -15.99 -1.64 -1.58
C ASP A 52 -17.18 -2.00 -0.68
N SER A 53 -18.06 -1.04 -0.51
CA SER A 53 -19.24 -1.11 0.35
C SER A 53 -20.31 -0.17 -0.20
N PHE A 54 -21.52 -0.24 0.36
CA PHE A 54 -22.58 0.68 -0.05
C PHE A 54 -22.26 2.15 0.26
N ALA A 55 -21.37 2.46 1.22
CA ALA A 55 -21.07 3.83 1.65
C ALA A 55 -19.79 4.40 1.05
N VAL A 56 -18.81 3.54 0.72
CA VAL A 56 -17.51 3.96 0.20
C VAL A 56 -16.95 2.90 -0.74
N THR A 57 -16.42 3.35 -1.87
CA THR A 57 -15.57 2.58 -2.78
C THR A 57 -14.22 3.29 -2.84
N ALA A 58 -13.14 2.62 -2.41
CA ALA A 58 -11.81 3.20 -2.44
C ALA A 58 -10.72 2.19 -2.86
N GLY A 59 -9.68 2.70 -3.49
CA GLY A 59 -8.50 1.95 -3.92
C GLY A 59 -7.22 2.68 -3.54
N LEU A 60 -6.24 1.91 -3.06
CA LEU A 60 -4.86 2.35 -2.83
C LEU A 60 -3.88 1.50 -3.64
N LYS A 61 -2.94 2.15 -4.31
CA LYS A 61 -1.84 1.49 -5.03
C LYS A 61 -0.51 2.13 -4.66
N ILE A 62 0.46 1.28 -4.36
CA ILE A 62 1.87 1.66 -4.18
C ILE A 62 2.66 0.98 -5.28
N ALA A 63 3.32 1.76 -6.11
CA ALA A 63 4.06 1.24 -7.26
C ALA A 63 5.38 1.98 -7.49
N PRO A 64 6.35 1.36 -8.17
CA PRO A 64 7.53 2.05 -8.67
C PRO A 64 7.15 3.09 -9.72
N ALA A 65 7.82 4.24 -9.71
CA ALA A 65 7.75 5.28 -10.73
C ALA A 65 9.17 5.79 -11.02
N GLY A 66 9.85 5.17 -11.99
CA GLY A 66 11.27 5.38 -12.21
C GLY A 66 12.10 4.94 -11.01
N ASN A 67 12.92 5.85 -10.46
CA ASN A 67 13.70 5.60 -9.25
C ASN A 67 12.91 5.87 -7.95
N LYS A 68 11.69 6.41 -8.03
CA LYS A 68 10.86 6.76 -6.87
C LYS A 68 9.75 5.72 -6.64
N LEU A 69 9.10 5.84 -5.50
CA LEU A 69 7.81 5.20 -5.22
C LEU A 69 6.68 6.20 -5.41
N GLN A 70 5.54 5.72 -5.90
CA GLN A 70 4.33 6.49 -6.14
C GLN A 70 3.17 5.87 -5.38
N LEU A 71 2.37 6.75 -4.77
CA LEU A 71 1.09 6.43 -4.15
C LEU A 71 -0.02 6.95 -5.05
N GLU A 72 -0.95 6.07 -5.38
CA GLU A 72 -2.19 6.41 -6.08
C GLU A 72 -3.37 6.04 -5.17
N ALA A 73 -4.23 7.02 -4.90
CA ALA A 73 -5.43 6.88 -4.10
C ALA A 73 -6.65 7.34 -4.91
N ASN A 74 -7.68 6.50 -4.96
CA ASN A 74 -8.96 6.80 -5.60
C ASN A 74 -10.06 6.53 -4.57
N VAL A 75 -10.92 7.51 -4.28
CA VAL A 75 -12.01 7.38 -3.31
C VAL A 75 -13.28 7.96 -3.91
N ASN A 76 -14.37 7.21 -3.79
CA ASN A 76 -15.73 7.72 -3.92
C ASN A 76 -16.49 7.37 -2.62
N ALA A 77 -17.09 8.38 -1.99
CA ALA A 77 -17.80 8.23 -0.72
C ALA A 77 -19.21 8.86 -0.80
N ILE A 78 -20.23 8.05 -0.52
CA ILE A 78 -21.61 8.51 -0.55
C ILE A 78 -21.86 9.51 0.58
N GLY A 79 -22.32 10.70 0.21
CA GLY A 79 -22.84 11.70 1.16
C GLY A 79 -21.79 12.52 1.91
N SER A 80 -20.49 12.21 1.77
CA SER A 80 -19.42 13.03 2.37
C SER A 80 -18.85 14.09 1.42
N GLY A 81 -19.10 13.96 0.11
CA GLY A 81 -18.52 14.85 -0.91
C GLY A 81 -17.02 14.67 -1.11
N ASP A 82 -16.41 13.64 -0.52
CA ASP A 82 -14.97 13.35 -0.60
C ASP A 82 -14.62 12.46 -1.79
N ASP A 83 -15.21 12.71 -2.95
CA ASP A 83 -14.78 12.07 -4.18
C ASP A 83 -13.45 12.72 -4.60
N TYR A 84 -12.36 11.93 -4.62
CA TYR A 84 -11.08 12.46 -5.09
C TYR A 84 -10.17 11.38 -5.66
N GLN A 85 -9.33 11.84 -6.59
CA GLN A 85 -8.24 11.09 -7.19
C GLN A 85 -6.94 11.82 -6.87
N GLN A 86 -5.98 11.11 -6.30
CA GLN A 86 -4.68 11.66 -5.94
C GLN A 86 -3.56 10.73 -6.40
N VAL A 87 -2.57 11.33 -7.05
CA VAL A 87 -1.31 10.69 -7.41
C VAL A 87 -0.19 11.53 -6.81
N VAL A 88 0.61 10.93 -5.93
CA VAL A 88 1.69 11.62 -5.20
C VAL A 88 2.95 10.76 -5.13
N TYR A 89 4.11 11.39 -5.23
CA TYR A 89 5.38 10.73 -5.00
C TYR A 89 5.64 10.58 -3.51
N ILE A 90 6.15 9.41 -3.14
CA ILE A 90 6.51 9.08 -1.77
C ILE A 90 7.99 9.42 -1.57
N LYS A 91 8.27 10.27 -0.59
CA LYS A 91 9.62 10.62 -0.16
C LYS A 91 10.25 9.52 0.68
N GLU A 92 9.45 8.89 1.55
CA GLU A 92 9.90 7.84 2.47
C GLU A 92 8.72 6.94 2.85
N VAL A 93 8.90 5.61 2.83
CA VAL A 93 7.99 4.64 3.46
C VAL A 93 8.75 3.99 4.61
N CYS A 94 8.27 4.16 5.84
CA CYS A 94 8.82 3.52 7.03
C CYS A 94 7.83 2.48 7.58
N ILE A 95 8.31 1.27 7.76
CA ILE A 95 7.62 0.17 8.45
C ILE A 95 8.24 0.05 9.82
N ILE A 96 7.43 0.12 10.88
CA ILE A 96 7.85 0.03 12.28
C ILE A 96 6.91 -0.96 12.96
N GLY A 97 7.36 -2.21 13.11
CA GLY A 97 6.48 -3.29 13.54
C GLY A 97 5.37 -3.56 12.54
N ASP A 98 4.12 -3.43 12.99
CA ASP A 98 2.92 -3.55 12.18
C ASP A 98 2.46 -2.23 11.56
N LYS A 99 3.12 -1.11 11.87
CA LYS A 99 2.73 0.21 11.35
C LYS A 99 3.47 0.55 10.08
N VAL A 100 2.74 1.10 9.12
CA VAL A 100 3.31 1.75 7.93
C VAL A 100 3.12 3.25 8.08
N THR A 101 4.16 4.01 7.80
CA THR A 101 4.11 5.47 7.74
C THR A 101 4.71 5.90 6.43
N MET A 102 4.11 6.90 5.80
CA MET A 102 4.56 7.41 4.51
C MET A 102 4.75 8.92 4.63
N LYS A 103 5.91 9.41 4.21
CA LYS A 103 6.16 10.84 3.99
C LYS A 103 6.03 11.10 2.50
N LEU A 104 5.15 12.02 2.14
CA LEU A 104 4.98 12.46 0.76
C LEU A 104 6.01 13.55 0.41
N GLU A 105 6.29 13.75 -0.88
CA GLU A 105 7.09 14.91 -1.31
C GLU A 105 6.41 16.23 -0.90
N ALA A 106 7.19 17.28 -0.65
CA ALA A 106 6.67 18.58 -0.23
C ALA A 106 5.74 19.17 -1.31
N GLY A 107 4.58 19.69 -0.91
CA GLY A 107 3.55 20.21 -1.82
C GLY A 107 2.64 19.15 -2.45
N ALA A 108 2.81 17.87 -2.10
CA ALA A 108 2.02 16.77 -2.67
C ALA A 108 0.59 16.63 -2.08
N SER A 109 0.37 17.11 -0.85
CA SER A 109 -0.97 17.17 -0.24
C SER A 109 -1.46 18.61 -0.17
N LYS A 110 -2.67 18.85 -0.69
CA LYS A 110 -3.34 20.15 -0.64
C LYS A 110 -4.12 20.38 0.66
N ARG A 111 -4.29 19.37 1.52
CA ARG A 111 -5.07 19.47 2.76
C ARG A 111 -4.16 19.55 3.98
N ASN A 112 -4.50 20.45 4.91
CA ASN A 112 -3.98 20.52 6.28
C ASN A 112 -4.62 19.44 7.17
N GLU A 113 -4.68 18.21 6.69
CA GLU A 113 -5.17 17.08 7.47
C GLU A 113 -4.00 16.30 8.08
N PRO A 114 -4.15 15.76 9.30
CA PRO A 114 -3.13 14.90 9.88
C PRO A 114 -2.91 13.68 8.97
N PRO A 115 -1.66 13.19 8.84
CA PRO A 115 -1.39 12.01 8.02
C PRO A 115 -2.21 10.81 8.52
N PRO A 116 -2.78 10.00 7.62
CA PRO A 116 -3.58 8.86 8.03
C PRO A 116 -2.73 7.84 8.79
N THR A 117 -3.32 7.21 9.81
CA THR A 117 -2.66 6.12 10.53
C THR A 117 -2.81 4.83 9.73
N ILE A 118 -1.71 4.15 9.40
CA ILE A 118 -1.74 2.92 8.61
C ILE A 118 -1.18 1.76 9.45
N SER A 119 -1.92 0.65 9.49
CA SER A 119 -1.54 -0.58 10.18
C SER A 119 -1.69 -1.78 9.25
N LEU A 120 -0.71 -2.66 9.23
CA LEU A 120 -0.75 -3.95 8.56
C LEU A 120 -1.50 -4.91 9.47
N ILE A 121 -2.61 -5.44 8.99
CA ILE A 121 -3.41 -6.40 9.76
C ILE A 121 -2.91 -7.81 9.48
N ASP A 122 -2.72 -8.13 8.19
CA ASP A 122 -2.21 -9.41 7.72
C ASP A 122 -1.57 -9.23 6.32
N SER A 123 -1.14 -10.34 5.71
CA SER A 123 -0.50 -10.33 4.38
C SER A 123 -1.40 -9.89 3.23
N GLY A 124 -2.70 -9.78 3.47
CA GLY A 124 -3.73 -9.39 2.51
C GLY A 124 -4.54 -8.16 2.92
N SER A 125 -4.27 -7.52 4.06
CA SER A 125 -5.13 -6.44 4.56
C SER A 125 -4.36 -5.33 5.27
N VAL A 126 -4.77 -4.09 5.03
CA VAL A 126 -4.26 -2.90 5.74
C VAL A 126 -5.42 -2.12 6.31
N LYS A 127 -5.22 -1.51 7.47
CA LYS A 127 -6.17 -0.58 8.09
C LYS A 127 -5.62 0.83 7.96
N ILE A 128 -6.40 1.73 7.37
CA ILE A 128 -6.11 3.15 7.26
C ILE A 128 -7.16 3.89 8.07
N ASN A 129 -6.74 4.58 9.13
CA ASN A 129 -7.60 5.12 10.17
C ASN A 129 -8.55 4.02 10.71
N SER A 130 -9.85 4.12 10.43
CA SER A 130 -10.86 3.14 10.85
C SER A 130 -11.30 2.17 9.74
N ILE A 131 -10.75 2.30 8.52
CA ILE A 131 -11.19 1.55 7.34
C ILE A 131 -10.19 0.46 7.02
N THR A 132 -10.68 -0.77 6.80
CA THR A 132 -9.83 -1.91 6.41
C THR A 132 -9.93 -2.14 4.90
N PHE A 133 -8.80 -2.05 4.22
CA PHE A 133 -8.64 -2.37 2.80
C PHE A 133 -8.10 -3.78 2.65
N LYS A 134 -8.65 -4.52 1.69
CA LYS A 134 -8.21 -5.88 1.35
C LYS A 134 -7.39 -5.85 0.08
N LYS A 135 -6.47 -6.80 -0.07
CA LYS A 135 -5.64 -6.96 -1.25
C LYS A 135 -6.53 -7.23 -2.45
N SER A 136 -6.22 -6.55 -3.54
CA SER A 136 -7.00 -6.61 -4.75
C SER A 136 -6.14 -6.99 -5.95
N THR A 137 -6.81 -7.38 -7.03
CA THR A 137 -6.19 -7.46 -8.36
C THR A 137 -6.06 -6.06 -8.97
N GLU A 138 -5.23 -5.96 -10.01
CA GLU A 138 -5.13 -4.76 -10.82
C GLU A 138 -6.44 -4.42 -11.54
N ALA A 139 -7.17 -5.44 -12.01
CA ALA A 139 -8.47 -5.26 -12.63
C ALA A 139 -9.48 -4.62 -11.66
N GLN A 140 -9.53 -5.08 -10.41
CA GLN A 140 -10.40 -4.49 -9.38
C GLN A 140 -10.01 -3.04 -9.07
N PHE A 141 -8.73 -2.76 -8.89
CA PHE A 141 -8.26 -1.40 -8.64
C PHE A 141 -8.60 -0.46 -9.82
N ARG A 142 -8.34 -0.89 -11.06
CA ARG A 142 -8.70 -0.13 -12.28
C ARG A 142 -10.20 0.11 -12.39
N SER A 143 -11.01 -0.88 -12.00
CA SER A 143 -12.47 -0.72 -12.00
C SER A 143 -12.91 0.39 -11.04
N ILE A 144 -12.29 0.50 -9.86
CA ILE A 144 -12.56 1.58 -8.90
C ILE A 144 -12.09 2.92 -9.46
N SER A 145 -10.86 3.00 -9.97
CA SER A 145 -10.33 4.24 -10.55
C SER A 145 -11.24 4.76 -11.66
N ASN A 146 -11.68 3.89 -12.57
CA ASN A 146 -12.62 4.25 -13.64
C ASN A 146 -13.98 4.71 -13.13
N LYS A 147 -14.50 4.10 -12.06
CA LYS A 147 -15.76 4.51 -11.42
C LYS A 147 -15.63 5.95 -10.87
N VAL A 148 -14.61 6.19 -10.05
CA VAL A 148 -14.31 7.49 -9.46
C VAL A 148 -14.09 8.56 -10.54
N SER A 149 -13.32 8.27 -11.59
CA SER A 149 -13.09 9.23 -12.68
C SER A 149 -14.37 9.55 -13.47
N LYS A 150 -15.30 8.60 -13.62
CA LYS A 150 -16.61 8.87 -14.23
C LYS A 150 -17.49 9.74 -13.33
N ASP A 151 -17.49 9.51 -12.04
CA ASP A 151 -18.31 10.29 -11.11
C ASP A 151 -17.79 11.74 -10.99
N LEU A 152 -16.46 11.93 -11.02
CA LEU A 152 -15.82 13.25 -11.04
C LEU A 152 -15.87 13.96 -12.40
N GLY A 153 -16.01 13.22 -13.50
CA GLY A 153 -15.99 13.73 -14.88
C GLY A 153 -17.32 13.59 -15.65
N GLY A 154 -18.40 13.18 -14.99
CA GLY A 154 -19.63 12.69 -15.60
C GLY A 154 -20.86 13.54 -15.33
N SER A 155 -20.75 14.85 -15.55
CA SER A 155 -21.91 15.61 -16.01
C SER A 155 -21.86 15.69 -17.54
N SER A 156 -22.17 14.58 -18.21
CA SER A 156 -22.70 14.64 -19.57
C SER A 156 -24.20 14.42 -19.49
N GLY A 157 -24.86 15.42 -18.92
CA GLY A 157 -26.30 15.58 -18.96
C GLY A 157 -26.78 15.49 -20.40
N SER A 158 -27.62 14.49 -20.62
CA SER A 158 -28.47 14.30 -21.78
C SER A 158 -29.30 15.56 -22.01
N GLY A 159 -28.89 16.38 -22.98
CA GLY A 159 -29.69 17.49 -23.51
C GLY A 159 -30.53 17.00 -24.67
N GLY A 160 -31.52 16.16 -24.39
CA GLY A 160 -32.61 15.92 -25.33
C GLY A 160 -33.43 17.20 -25.47
N VAL A 161 -33.45 17.78 -26.65
CA VAL A 161 -34.45 18.77 -27.06
C VAL A 161 -35.17 18.19 -28.26
N LYS A 162 -36.48 17.99 -28.07
CA LYS A 162 -37.46 17.67 -29.10
C LYS A 162 -37.44 18.70 -30.23
#